data_AF-A0A1X1MKF1-F1
#
_entry.id   AF-A0A1X1MKF1-F1
#
_cell.length_a   1.000
_cell.length_b   1.000
_cell.length_c   1.000
_cell.angle_alpha   90.00
_cell.angle_beta   90.00
_cell.angle_gamma   90.00
#
_symmetry.space_group_name_H-M   'P 1'
#
loop_
_entity.id
_entity.type
_entity.pdbx_description
1 polymer ?
#
loop_
_entity_poly.entity_id
_entity_poly.type
_entity_poly.pdbx_seq_one_letter_code
_entity_poly.pdbx_strand_id
1 'polypeptide(L)'
;MVGTVHAGTVKLVNGENTVTDSENAVIDSENTVIKEASGEVAGPWDRRLHIVTGKGGTGKTTVAGALAVALASGGRRVLLTEVEGRQQIAQLFDTPPLPYRERKVASAPGGGEVFALAIDADEALLEYLEMFYNLRRAGRALDRIGAVDFATTIAPGVRDVLLTGKVKEAVNRPDATRPGGLAYDAVVLDAPPTGRITRFLNVTAEVAGLAKVGPIRAQADSVMAVLAPDRAAVHLVTLLEEMPVQETVDGVAELTRAGLPLGGVVVNMTRPPLLRAKESRLARRGELDREEIAAGIKEAGMEPTPELVEALAWEAAQHADRVALEAAERAEIAGLGRPVYEVPLVADGVDLGTVYRFAEMLRAQQMVA
;
A
#
# COMPACT_ATOMS: atom_id res chain seq x y z
N MET A 1 4.15 43.49 23.01
CA MET A 1 3.82 44.62 22.12
C MET A 1 5.06 44.87 21.26
N VAL A 2 4.83 45.10 19.97
CA VAL A 2 5.73 45.07 18.79
C VAL A 2 7.09 45.77 18.96
N GLY A 3 8.13 45.25 18.30
CA GLY A 3 9.40 45.96 18.09
C GLY A 3 10.37 45.25 17.15
N THR A 4 10.29 45.56 15.86
CA THR A 4 11.16 45.15 14.75
C THR A 4 12.60 45.64 14.94
N VAL A 5 13.61 44.84 14.56
CA VAL A 5 15.01 45.29 14.45
C VAL A 5 15.52 45.06 13.03
N HIS A 6 16.12 46.12 12.47
CA HIS A 6 16.70 46.24 11.14
C HIS A 6 17.99 45.43 10.95
N ALA A 7 18.22 45.09 9.68
CA ALA A 7 19.38 44.41 9.13
C ALA A 7 20.71 45.12 9.40
N GLY A 8 21.73 44.33 9.76
CA GLY A 8 23.12 44.75 9.94
C GLY A 8 24.08 43.77 9.28
N THR A 9 24.93 44.32 8.42
CA THR A 9 25.98 43.75 7.57
C THR A 9 26.96 42.80 8.30
N VAL A 10 27.28 41.64 7.71
CA VAL A 10 28.41 40.79 8.16
C VAL A 10 29.60 40.93 7.21
N LYS A 11 30.75 41.32 7.78
CA LYS A 11 32.09 41.29 7.16
C LYS A 11 32.59 39.84 7.09
N LEU A 12 33.14 39.45 5.95
CA LEU A 12 33.86 38.17 5.77
C LEU A 12 35.28 38.27 6.33
N VAL A 13 35.63 37.35 7.24
CA VAL A 13 37.03 36.99 7.56
C VAL A 13 37.10 35.46 7.69
N ASN A 14 37.77 34.84 6.72
CA ASN A 14 38.46 33.55 6.68
C ASN A 14 37.96 32.35 7.51
N GLY A 15 37.61 31.28 6.79
CA GLY A 15 38.07 29.92 7.08
C GLY A 15 37.13 29.01 7.87
N GLU A 16 36.73 27.92 7.20
CA GLU A 16 36.20 26.65 7.74
C GLU A 16 34.68 26.51 7.98
N ASN A 17 34.09 25.62 7.16
CA ASN A 17 32.79 24.93 7.16
C ASN A 17 31.63 25.43 8.03
N THR A 18 30.53 25.81 7.37
CA THR A 18 29.16 25.54 7.85
C THR A 18 28.21 25.30 6.68
N VAL A 19 27.53 24.16 6.71
CA VAL A 19 26.30 23.88 5.94
C VAL A 19 25.16 24.63 6.63
N THR A 20 24.43 25.45 5.89
CA THR A 20 23.18 26.06 6.36
C THR A 20 22.10 25.88 5.32
N ASP A 21 21.03 25.17 5.71
CA ASP A 21 19.73 25.20 5.05
C ASP A 21 19.17 26.63 5.03
N SER A 22 18.88 27.16 3.84
CA SER A 22 17.59 27.76 3.45
C SER A 22 17.72 28.66 2.21
N GLU A 23 16.66 28.64 1.38
CA GLU A 23 16.32 29.55 0.28
C GLU A 23 17.00 29.32 -1.08
N ASN A 24 16.41 28.40 -1.86
CA ASN A 24 16.51 28.42 -3.33
C ASN A 24 15.70 29.61 -3.88
N ALA A 25 16.38 30.67 -4.27
CA ALA A 25 15.87 31.65 -5.22
C ALA A 25 16.93 31.90 -6.29
N VAL A 26 16.63 31.52 -7.53
CA VAL A 26 17.47 31.86 -8.70
C VAL A 26 16.97 33.19 -9.26
N ILE A 27 17.84 34.20 -9.28
CA ILE A 27 17.53 35.55 -9.76
C ILE A 27 18.09 35.72 -11.18
N ASP A 28 17.23 36.10 -12.13
CA ASP A 28 17.59 36.54 -13.49
C ASP A 28 18.20 37.95 -13.47
N SER A 29 19.04 38.27 -14.47
CA SER A 29 19.56 39.60 -14.81
C SER A 29 18.60 40.80 -14.75
N GLU A 30 17.28 40.60 -14.76
CA GLU A 30 16.27 41.66 -14.63
C GLU A 30 15.62 41.78 -13.24
N ASN A 31 16.16 41.11 -12.21
CA ASN A 31 15.74 41.25 -10.80
C ASN A 31 14.22 41.03 -10.55
N THR A 32 13.59 40.21 -11.39
CA THR A 32 12.18 39.82 -11.26
C THR A 32 12.11 38.50 -10.50
N VAL A 33 11.32 38.46 -9.42
CA VAL A 33 11.05 37.22 -8.69
C VAL A 33 10.28 36.28 -9.61
N ILE A 34 10.96 35.25 -10.11
CA ILE A 34 10.29 34.13 -10.76
C ILE A 34 9.56 33.38 -9.64
N LYS A 35 8.23 33.50 -9.60
CA LYS A 35 7.42 32.53 -8.87
C LYS A 35 7.73 31.17 -9.52
N GLU A 36 8.58 30.38 -8.88
CA GLU A 36 8.55 28.94 -9.15
C GLU A 36 7.11 28.52 -8.88
N ALA A 37 6.43 28.07 -9.95
CA ALA A 37 5.23 27.30 -9.78
C ALA A 37 5.61 26.18 -8.83
N SER A 38 4.95 26.12 -7.67
CA SER A 38 5.03 24.98 -6.77
C SER A 38 4.52 23.77 -7.55
N GLY A 39 5.42 23.15 -8.31
CA GLY A 39 5.18 21.85 -8.90
C GLY A 39 5.06 20.91 -7.72
N GLU A 40 3.84 20.62 -7.30
CA GLU A 40 3.57 19.39 -6.57
C GLU A 40 4.27 18.29 -7.35
N VAL A 41 5.28 17.67 -6.73
CA VAL A 41 5.90 16.49 -7.29
C VAL A 41 4.79 15.44 -7.26
N ALA A 42 4.13 15.25 -8.41
CA ALA A 42 3.06 14.28 -8.59
C ALA A 42 3.56 12.90 -8.16
N GLY A 43 3.26 12.51 -6.92
CA GLY A 43 3.60 11.21 -6.40
C GLY A 43 2.76 10.13 -7.08
N PRO A 44 3.00 8.84 -6.81
CA PRO A 44 2.18 7.73 -7.33
C PRO A 44 0.72 7.73 -6.80
N TRP A 45 0.27 8.81 -6.16
CA TRP A 45 -1.04 9.00 -5.54
C TRP A 45 -2.06 9.68 -6.46
N ASP A 46 -1.60 10.33 -7.54
CA ASP A 46 -2.45 10.90 -8.59
C ASP A 46 -2.97 9.84 -9.58
N ARG A 47 -2.72 8.57 -9.26
CA ARG A 47 -3.07 7.42 -10.07
C ARG A 47 -4.51 7.01 -9.81
N ARG A 48 -5.09 6.32 -10.78
CA ARG A 48 -6.47 5.84 -10.67
C ARG A 48 -6.57 4.39 -10.25
N LEU A 49 -5.49 3.62 -10.37
CA LEU A 49 -5.44 2.23 -9.95
C LEU A 49 -4.28 2.02 -8.96
N HIS A 50 -4.62 1.70 -7.72
CA HIS A 50 -3.66 1.34 -6.67
C HIS A 50 -3.71 -0.16 -6.44
N ILE A 51 -2.59 -0.84 -6.61
CA ILE A 51 -2.50 -2.30 -6.44
C ILE A 51 -1.69 -2.54 -5.18
N VAL A 52 -2.29 -3.15 -4.17
CA VAL A 52 -1.64 -3.40 -2.87
C VAL A 52 -1.27 -4.88 -2.79
N THR A 53 0.03 -5.16 -2.73
CA THR A 53 0.58 -6.52 -2.61
C THR A 53 1.54 -6.61 -1.41
N GLY A 54 2.13 -7.77 -1.16
CA GLY A 54 2.92 -8.08 0.03
C GLY A 54 2.83 -9.56 0.41
N LYS A 55 3.78 -10.04 1.21
CA LYS A 55 3.77 -11.42 1.70
C LYS A 55 2.45 -11.77 2.42
N GLY A 56 2.08 -13.05 2.44
CA GLY A 56 0.94 -13.51 3.24
C GLY A 56 1.09 -13.10 4.72
N GLY A 57 0.06 -12.48 5.31
CA GLY A 57 0.08 -12.06 6.71
C GLY A 57 0.66 -10.66 7.00
N THR A 58 1.23 -9.94 6.02
CA THR A 58 1.80 -8.59 6.27
C THR A 58 0.76 -7.48 6.43
N GLY A 59 -0.54 -7.77 6.23
CA GLY A 59 -1.63 -6.81 6.40
C GLY A 59 -2.07 -6.06 5.14
N LYS A 60 -1.87 -6.64 3.95
CA LYS A 60 -2.33 -6.10 2.65
C LYS A 60 -3.76 -5.56 2.67
N THR A 61 -4.72 -6.37 3.09
CA THR A 61 -6.15 -5.99 3.11
C THR A 61 -6.38 -4.77 4.01
N THR A 62 -5.77 -4.74 5.19
CA THR A 62 -5.86 -3.60 6.12
C THR A 62 -5.30 -2.33 5.51
N VAL A 63 -4.12 -2.39 4.90
CA VAL A 63 -3.48 -1.25 4.23
C VAL A 63 -4.30 -0.82 3.00
N ALA A 64 -4.83 -1.76 2.21
CA ALA A 64 -5.68 -1.47 1.07
C ALA A 64 -6.99 -0.77 1.48
N GLY A 65 -7.62 -1.21 2.57
CA GLY A 65 -8.78 -0.54 3.15
C GLY A 65 -8.45 0.88 3.65
N ALA A 66 -7.33 1.04 4.35
CA ALA A 66 -6.88 2.35 4.83
C ALA A 66 -6.57 3.30 3.66
N LEU A 67 -5.89 2.80 2.62
CA LEU A 67 -5.61 3.56 1.40
C LEU A 67 -6.90 3.97 0.68
N ALA A 68 -7.89 3.08 0.60
CA ALA A 68 -9.18 3.38 -0.01
C ALA A 68 -9.94 4.49 0.75
N VAL A 69 -9.93 4.46 2.09
CA VAL A 69 -10.51 5.51 2.93
C VAL A 69 -9.74 6.83 2.78
N ALA A 70 -8.40 6.78 2.72
CA ALA A 70 -7.56 7.95 2.49
C ALA A 70 -7.87 8.61 1.13
N LEU A 71 -7.92 7.82 0.05
CA LEU A 71 -8.25 8.28 -1.30
C LEU A 71 -9.70 8.80 -1.40
N ALA A 72 -10.64 8.26 -0.64
CA ALA A 72 -12.03 8.73 -0.64
C ALA A 72 -12.19 10.07 0.10
N SER A 73 -11.21 10.48 0.90
CA SER A 73 -11.26 11.76 1.62
C SER A 73 -11.43 12.94 0.64
N GLY A 74 -12.23 13.92 1.03
CA GLY A 74 -12.55 15.09 0.20
C GLY A 74 -13.73 14.89 -0.75
N GLY A 75 -14.66 13.99 -0.44
CA GLY A 75 -15.87 13.77 -1.23
C GLY A 75 -15.68 12.84 -2.44
N ARG A 76 -14.52 12.18 -2.54
CA ARG A 76 -14.19 11.23 -3.60
C ARG A 76 -14.89 9.90 -3.37
N ARG A 77 -15.14 9.18 -4.47
CA ARG A 77 -15.73 7.85 -4.48
C ARG A 77 -14.68 6.83 -4.92
N VAL A 78 -14.36 5.88 -4.06
CA VAL A 78 -13.31 4.88 -4.29
C VAL A 78 -13.90 3.48 -4.27
N LEU A 79 -13.41 2.62 -5.17
CA LEU A 79 -13.73 1.20 -5.16
C LEU A 79 -12.55 0.40 -4.60
N LEU A 80 -12.77 -0.35 -3.52
CA LEU A 80 -11.87 -1.37 -3.01
C LEU A 80 -12.28 -2.74 -3.56
N THR A 81 -11.34 -3.47 -4.13
CA THR A 81 -11.60 -4.78 -4.74
C THR A 81 -10.68 -5.85 -4.17
N GLU A 82 -11.17 -7.08 -4.03
CA GLU A 82 -10.33 -8.26 -3.78
C GLU A 82 -10.56 -9.32 -4.87
N VAL A 83 -9.56 -10.14 -5.14
CA VAL A 83 -9.58 -11.16 -6.21
C VAL A 83 -9.27 -12.58 -5.74
N GLU A 84 -8.96 -12.75 -4.45
CA GLU A 84 -8.60 -14.06 -3.88
C GLU A 84 -9.80 -14.83 -3.31
N GLY A 85 -11.00 -14.24 -3.32
CA GLY A 85 -12.23 -14.87 -2.84
C GLY A 85 -12.25 -15.16 -1.34
N ARG A 86 -11.45 -14.44 -0.54
CA ARG A 86 -11.28 -14.69 0.90
C ARG A 86 -12.27 -13.91 1.77
N GLN A 87 -13.03 -12.98 1.20
CA GLN A 87 -13.99 -12.15 1.93
C GLN A 87 -13.32 -11.34 3.04
N GLN A 88 -12.04 -11.00 2.87
CA GLN A 88 -11.28 -10.25 3.88
C GLN A 88 -11.74 -8.79 3.95
N ILE A 89 -12.26 -8.23 2.85
CA ILE A 89 -12.83 -6.89 2.87
C ILE A 89 -14.10 -6.87 3.74
N ALA A 90 -14.97 -7.88 3.62
CA ALA A 90 -16.17 -7.99 4.43
C ALA A 90 -15.83 -8.03 5.93
N GLN A 91 -14.80 -8.81 6.30
CA GLN A 91 -14.31 -8.90 7.67
C GLN A 91 -13.72 -7.56 8.15
N LEU A 92 -12.91 -6.89 7.32
CA LEU A 92 -12.25 -5.63 7.67
C LEU A 92 -13.26 -4.50 7.97
N PHE A 93 -14.36 -4.46 7.23
CA PHE A 93 -15.41 -3.45 7.39
C PHE A 93 -16.60 -3.92 8.24
N ASP A 94 -16.49 -5.08 8.88
CA ASP A 94 -17.54 -5.70 9.72
C ASP A 94 -18.90 -5.78 9.01
N THR A 95 -18.90 -6.26 7.77
CA THR A 95 -20.10 -6.45 6.96
C THR A 95 -20.38 -7.94 6.71
N PRO A 96 -21.63 -8.33 6.41
CA PRO A 96 -21.91 -9.65 5.86
C PRO A 96 -21.07 -9.93 4.59
N PRO A 97 -20.87 -11.21 4.22
CA PRO A 97 -20.18 -11.58 2.99
C PRO A 97 -20.68 -10.78 1.79
N LEU A 98 -19.75 -10.24 1.02
CA LEU A 98 -20.05 -9.38 -0.12
C LEU A 98 -20.58 -10.25 -1.27
N PRO A 99 -21.76 -9.93 -1.84
CA PRO A 99 -22.18 -10.55 -3.09
C PRO A 99 -21.25 -10.10 -4.23
N TYR A 100 -21.36 -10.74 -5.41
CA TYR A 100 -20.72 -10.27 -6.65
C TYR A 100 -21.40 -8.99 -7.19
N ARG A 101 -21.38 -7.93 -6.38
CA ARG A 101 -21.93 -6.60 -6.66
C ARG A 101 -21.30 -5.58 -5.72
N GLU A 102 -21.07 -4.39 -6.26
CA GLU A 102 -20.55 -3.26 -5.50
C GLU A 102 -21.48 -2.84 -4.35
N ARG A 103 -20.89 -2.69 -3.15
CA ARG A 103 -21.59 -2.24 -1.94
C ARG A 103 -20.81 -1.13 -1.25
N LYS A 104 -21.50 -0.08 -0.80
CA LYS A 104 -20.88 0.92 0.07
C LYS A 104 -20.52 0.25 1.40
N VAL A 105 -19.25 0.34 1.82
CA VAL A 105 -18.74 -0.25 3.06
C VAL A 105 -18.25 0.79 4.07
N ALA A 106 -17.89 1.99 3.61
CA ALA A 106 -17.45 3.08 4.49
C ALA A 106 -17.78 4.46 3.93
N SER A 107 -17.81 5.46 4.81
CA SER A 107 -17.91 6.88 4.46
C SER A 107 -16.65 7.59 4.92
N ALA A 108 -15.95 8.29 4.03
CA ALA A 108 -14.71 8.98 4.33
C ALA A 108 -14.95 10.45 4.72
N PRO A 109 -13.99 11.10 5.41
CA PRO A 109 -14.04 12.52 5.72
C PRO A 109 -14.36 13.41 4.50
N GLY A 110 -15.12 14.48 4.71
CA GLY A 110 -15.55 15.37 3.62
C GLY A 110 -16.66 14.80 2.73
N GLY A 111 -17.37 13.75 3.18
CA GLY A 111 -18.51 13.16 2.46
C GLY A 111 -18.10 12.13 1.39
N GLY A 112 -16.88 11.63 1.45
CA GLY A 112 -16.40 10.60 0.53
C GLY A 112 -17.03 9.23 0.78
N GLU A 113 -16.91 8.33 -0.18
CA GLU A 113 -17.52 7.00 -0.10
C GLU A 113 -16.56 5.92 -0.58
N VAL A 114 -16.47 4.84 0.20
CA VAL A 114 -15.76 3.62 -0.18
C VAL A 114 -16.78 2.55 -0.50
N PHE A 115 -16.69 2.02 -1.72
CA PHE A 115 -17.42 0.85 -2.17
C PHE A 115 -16.48 -0.34 -2.18
N ALA A 116 -17.01 -1.54 -1.96
CA ALA A 116 -16.28 -2.79 -2.03
C ALA A 116 -16.88 -3.72 -3.09
N LEU A 117 -16.01 -4.50 -3.74
CA LEU A 117 -16.38 -5.61 -4.61
C LEU A 117 -15.44 -6.79 -4.37
N ALA A 118 -15.99 -7.91 -3.91
CA ALA A 118 -15.29 -9.19 -3.95
C ALA A 118 -15.47 -9.80 -5.34
N ILE A 119 -14.40 -9.79 -6.15
CA ILE A 119 -14.45 -10.31 -7.51
C ILE A 119 -14.31 -11.83 -7.43
N ASP A 120 -15.33 -12.52 -7.94
CA ASP A 120 -15.32 -13.96 -8.11
C ASP A 120 -14.99 -14.31 -9.57
N ALA A 121 -14.12 -15.29 -9.77
CA ALA A 121 -13.65 -15.65 -11.10
C ALA A 121 -14.70 -16.41 -11.92
N ASP A 122 -15.53 -17.21 -11.26
CA ASP A 122 -16.56 -18.02 -11.92
C ASP A 122 -17.71 -17.11 -12.34
N GLU A 123 -18.14 -16.20 -11.46
CA GLU A 123 -19.12 -15.15 -11.80
C GLU A 123 -18.61 -14.21 -12.90
N ALA A 124 -17.33 -13.82 -12.86
CA ALA A 124 -16.72 -13.01 -13.92
C ALA A 124 -16.66 -13.76 -15.27
N LEU A 125 -16.45 -15.07 -15.26
CA LEU A 125 -16.52 -15.90 -16.46
C LEU A 125 -17.94 -15.92 -17.03
N LEU A 126 -18.95 -16.11 -16.18
CA LEU A 126 -20.36 -16.09 -16.61
C LEU A 126 -20.72 -14.73 -17.23
N GLU A 127 -20.35 -13.63 -16.58
CA GLU A 127 -20.54 -12.26 -17.09
C GLU A 127 -19.85 -12.08 -18.46
N TYR A 128 -18.61 -12.55 -18.60
CA TYR A 128 -17.87 -12.50 -19.86
C TYR A 128 -18.57 -13.31 -20.98
N LEU A 129 -19.03 -14.53 -20.68
CA LEU A 129 -19.72 -15.37 -21.66
C LEU A 129 -21.03 -14.73 -22.13
N GLU A 130 -21.80 -14.12 -21.23
CA GLU A 130 -23.03 -13.41 -21.58
C GLU A 130 -22.77 -12.22 -22.52
N MET A 131 -21.72 -11.43 -22.24
CA MET A 131 -21.37 -10.25 -23.03
C MET A 131 -20.89 -10.61 -24.45
N PHE A 132 -20.02 -11.61 -24.59
CA PHE A 132 -19.36 -11.91 -25.87
C PHE A 132 -20.12 -12.92 -26.75
N TYR A 133 -20.94 -13.79 -26.16
CA TYR A 133 -21.70 -14.80 -26.90
C TYR A 133 -23.20 -14.53 -26.97
N ASN A 134 -23.67 -13.40 -26.42
CA ASN A 134 -25.07 -12.94 -26.47
C ASN A 134 -26.07 -14.02 -26.01
N LEU A 135 -25.68 -14.80 -24.99
CA LEU A 135 -26.35 -16.02 -24.52
C LEU A 135 -27.62 -15.77 -23.69
N ARG A 136 -28.24 -14.58 -23.81
CA ARG A 136 -29.49 -14.17 -23.13
C ARG A 136 -30.69 -15.12 -23.36
N ARG A 137 -30.58 -16.13 -24.24
CA ARG A 137 -31.60 -17.14 -24.53
C ARG A 137 -31.22 -18.59 -24.15
N ALA A 138 -30.01 -18.83 -23.63
CA ALA A 138 -29.47 -20.19 -23.44
C ALA A 138 -29.19 -20.55 -21.97
N GLY A 139 -29.84 -19.87 -21.01
CA GLY A 139 -29.57 -19.92 -19.57
C GLY A 139 -29.75 -21.26 -18.85
N ARG A 140 -29.83 -22.40 -19.57
CA ARG A 140 -29.81 -23.76 -18.99
C ARG A 140 -28.94 -24.76 -19.78
N ALA A 141 -28.37 -24.38 -20.92
CA ALA A 141 -27.51 -25.27 -21.72
C ALA A 141 -26.02 -25.18 -21.32
N LEU A 142 -25.65 -24.15 -20.55
CA LEU A 142 -24.27 -23.90 -20.12
C LEU A 142 -23.79 -24.89 -19.04
N ASP A 143 -24.69 -25.48 -18.25
CA ASP A 143 -24.36 -26.53 -17.28
C ASP A 143 -23.81 -27.81 -17.93
N ARG A 144 -24.04 -28.01 -19.24
CA ARG A 144 -23.57 -29.20 -20.00
C ARG A 144 -22.49 -28.93 -21.05
N ILE A 145 -22.28 -27.69 -21.49
CA ILE A 145 -21.41 -27.39 -22.67
C ILE A 145 -20.38 -26.29 -22.35
N GLY A 146 -19.90 -26.20 -21.10
CA GLY A 146 -18.50 -25.80 -20.92
C GLY A 146 -18.20 -24.50 -20.17
N ALA A 147 -18.82 -24.29 -19.00
CA ALA A 147 -18.09 -23.62 -17.92
C ALA A 147 -16.90 -24.49 -17.45
N VAL A 148 -17.11 -25.81 -17.42
CA VAL A 148 -16.08 -26.80 -17.10
C VAL A 148 -15.00 -26.86 -18.18
N ASP A 149 -15.34 -26.86 -19.47
CA ASP A 149 -14.34 -26.96 -20.55
C ASP A 149 -13.48 -25.69 -20.74
N PHE A 150 -14.03 -24.49 -20.49
CA PHE A 150 -13.23 -23.26 -20.58
C PHE A 150 -12.25 -23.13 -19.40
N ALA A 151 -12.69 -23.53 -18.19
CA ALA A 151 -11.88 -23.50 -16.97
C ALA A 151 -10.86 -24.65 -16.88
N THR A 152 -11.15 -25.81 -17.47
CA THR A 152 -10.27 -27.00 -17.40
C THR A 152 -9.42 -27.25 -18.66
N THR A 153 -9.80 -26.73 -19.84
CA THR A 153 -9.20 -27.20 -21.11
C THR A 153 -8.47 -26.12 -21.92
N ILE A 154 -8.75 -24.81 -21.75
CA ILE A 154 -8.36 -23.83 -22.79
C ILE A 154 -7.12 -22.97 -22.51
N ALA A 155 -6.78 -22.55 -21.28
CA ALA A 155 -5.46 -21.95 -21.01
C ALA A 155 -5.16 -21.71 -19.50
N PRO A 156 -3.95 -22.00 -19.02
CA PRO A 156 -3.44 -21.44 -17.77
C PRO A 156 -3.57 -19.90 -17.77
N GLY A 157 -4.13 -19.31 -16.72
CA GLY A 157 -4.18 -17.84 -16.54
C GLY A 157 -5.46 -17.14 -17.02
N VAL A 158 -6.43 -17.82 -17.63
CA VAL A 158 -7.73 -17.21 -17.99
C VAL A 158 -8.41 -16.55 -16.78
N ARG A 159 -8.31 -17.18 -15.61
CA ARG A 159 -8.78 -16.62 -14.34
C ARG A 159 -8.23 -15.21 -14.10
N ASP A 160 -6.92 -15.01 -14.25
CA ASP A 160 -6.28 -13.73 -13.99
C ASP A 160 -6.67 -12.68 -15.04
N VAL A 161 -6.91 -13.08 -16.29
CA VAL A 161 -7.44 -12.20 -17.35
C VAL A 161 -8.86 -11.72 -17.01
N LEU A 162 -9.73 -12.59 -16.49
CA LEU A 162 -11.08 -12.21 -16.08
C LEU A 162 -11.06 -11.24 -14.90
N LEU A 163 -10.26 -11.55 -13.88
CA LEU A 163 -10.11 -10.72 -12.68
C LEU A 163 -9.56 -9.33 -13.03
N THR A 164 -8.46 -9.27 -13.77
CA THR A 164 -7.87 -7.99 -14.22
C THR A 164 -8.79 -7.25 -15.20
N GLY A 165 -9.54 -7.97 -16.03
CA GLY A 165 -10.59 -7.41 -16.89
C GLY A 165 -11.68 -6.69 -16.12
N LYS A 166 -12.13 -7.26 -14.99
CA LYS A 166 -13.13 -6.64 -14.12
C LYS A 166 -12.59 -5.40 -13.41
N VAL A 167 -11.34 -5.44 -12.94
CA VAL A 167 -10.66 -4.25 -12.38
C VAL A 167 -10.56 -3.14 -13.44
N LYS A 168 -10.16 -3.47 -14.67
CA LYS A 168 -10.09 -2.52 -15.78
C LYS A 168 -11.45 -1.90 -16.10
N GLU A 169 -12.51 -2.70 -16.04
CA GLU A 169 -13.88 -2.23 -16.26
C GLU A 169 -14.27 -1.21 -15.19
N ALA A 170 -14.05 -1.52 -13.91
CA ALA A 170 -14.30 -0.59 -12.81
C ALA A 170 -13.49 0.71 -12.92
N VAL A 171 -12.20 0.62 -13.30
CA VAL A 171 -11.35 1.80 -13.52
C VAL A 171 -11.93 2.70 -14.61
N ASN A 172 -12.44 2.16 -15.72
CA ASN A 172 -12.89 2.97 -16.85
C ASN A 172 -14.41 3.19 -16.91
N ARG A 173 -15.18 2.73 -15.92
CA ARG A 173 -16.64 2.75 -16.00
C ARG A 173 -17.17 4.20 -16.04
N PRO A 174 -17.89 4.59 -17.10
CA PRO A 174 -18.44 5.93 -17.19
C PRO A 174 -19.64 6.09 -16.25
N ASP A 175 -19.80 7.29 -15.71
CA ASP A 175 -20.99 7.71 -14.96
C ASP A 175 -21.30 9.17 -15.28
N ALA A 176 -22.29 9.37 -16.16
CA ALA A 176 -22.70 10.69 -16.62
C ALA A 176 -23.31 11.56 -15.51
N THR A 177 -23.64 10.98 -14.35
CA THR A 177 -24.18 11.72 -13.21
C THR A 177 -23.08 12.35 -12.34
N ARG A 178 -21.81 11.97 -12.54
CA ARG A 178 -20.67 12.46 -11.76
C ARG A 178 -19.87 13.54 -12.51
N PRO A 179 -19.32 14.56 -11.79
CA PRO A 179 -18.51 15.63 -12.39
C PRO A 179 -17.28 15.17 -13.17
N GLY A 180 -16.71 14.00 -12.87
CA GLY A 180 -15.57 13.41 -13.57
C GLY A 180 -15.92 12.43 -14.69
N GLY A 181 -17.23 12.23 -14.96
CA GLY A 181 -17.71 11.31 -15.99
C GLY A 181 -17.41 9.82 -15.74
N LEU A 182 -16.88 9.48 -14.55
CA LEU A 182 -16.48 8.14 -14.15
C LEU A 182 -17.17 7.74 -12.84
N ALA A 183 -17.47 6.45 -12.70
CA ALA A 183 -18.17 5.91 -11.53
C ALA A 183 -17.35 6.03 -10.23
N TYR A 184 -16.03 5.95 -10.35
CA TYR A 184 -15.06 5.99 -9.27
C TYR A 184 -13.91 6.94 -9.59
N ASP A 185 -13.49 7.72 -8.61
CA ASP A 185 -12.33 8.60 -8.72
C ASP A 185 -11.03 7.78 -8.71
N ALA A 186 -10.97 6.73 -7.87
CA ALA A 186 -9.88 5.75 -7.82
C ALA A 186 -10.38 4.32 -7.52
N VAL A 187 -9.55 3.33 -7.87
CA VAL A 187 -9.75 1.91 -7.58
C VAL A 187 -8.54 1.38 -6.82
N VAL A 188 -8.77 0.71 -5.70
CA VAL A 188 -7.77 -0.02 -4.92
C VAL A 188 -8.00 -1.51 -5.08
N LEU A 189 -6.97 -2.24 -5.46
CA LEU A 189 -6.97 -3.70 -5.58
C LEU A 189 -6.15 -4.31 -4.43
N ASP A 190 -6.82 -5.01 -3.52
CA ASP A 190 -6.18 -5.97 -2.61
C ASP A 190 -5.75 -7.18 -3.44
N ALA A 191 -4.48 -7.16 -3.80
CA ALA A 191 -3.93 -8.00 -4.84
C ALA A 191 -3.37 -9.32 -4.25
N PRO A 192 -3.08 -10.30 -5.12
CA PRO A 192 -2.35 -11.50 -4.72
C PRO A 192 -1.02 -11.18 -4.02
N PRO A 193 -0.47 -12.11 -3.23
CA PRO A 193 0.80 -11.90 -2.55
C PRO A 193 1.96 -11.65 -3.53
N THR A 194 3.06 -11.10 -3.01
CA THR A 194 4.29 -10.74 -3.74
C THR A 194 4.76 -11.82 -4.70
N GLY A 195 4.82 -13.09 -4.27
CA GLY A 195 5.24 -14.20 -5.14
C GLY A 195 4.32 -14.52 -6.34
N ARG A 196 3.12 -13.93 -6.43
CA ARG A 196 2.18 -14.12 -7.55
C ARG A 196 1.87 -12.83 -8.31
N ILE A 197 2.24 -11.65 -7.79
CA ILE A 197 1.74 -10.37 -8.32
C ILE A 197 2.22 -10.08 -9.74
N THR A 198 3.52 -10.30 -10.02
CA THR A 198 4.10 -10.04 -11.35
C THR A 198 3.40 -10.89 -12.41
N ARG A 199 3.23 -12.19 -12.14
CA ARG A 199 2.50 -13.10 -13.03
C ARG A 199 1.05 -12.67 -13.18
N PHE A 200 0.34 -12.42 -12.07
CA PHE A 200 -1.07 -12.01 -12.10
C PHE A 200 -1.32 -10.79 -13.00
N LEU A 201 -0.45 -9.78 -12.93
CA LEU A 201 -0.56 -8.57 -13.75
C LEU A 201 -0.08 -8.77 -15.20
N ASN A 202 0.84 -9.71 -15.44
CA ASN A 202 1.46 -9.93 -16.75
C ASN A 202 0.85 -11.10 -17.55
N VAL A 203 0.00 -11.93 -16.94
CA VAL A 203 -0.70 -13.05 -17.63
C VAL A 203 -1.45 -12.55 -18.86
N THR A 204 -1.94 -11.33 -18.81
CA THR A 204 -2.55 -10.64 -19.93
C THR A 204 -1.64 -10.57 -21.17
N ALA A 205 -0.34 -10.30 -21.01
CA ALA A 205 0.63 -10.30 -22.10
C ALA A 205 0.95 -11.73 -22.59
N GLU A 206 1.04 -12.70 -21.67
CA GLU A 206 1.29 -14.12 -22.00
C GLU A 206 0.13 -14.71 -22.82
N VAL A 207 -1.12 -14.45 -22.40
CA VAL A 207 -2.33 -14.90 -23.10
C VAL A 207 -2.54 -14.15 -24.42
N ALA A 208 -2.19 -12.86 -24.49
CA ALA A 208 -2.17 -12.12 -25.76
C ALA A 208 -1.17 -12.71 -26.78
N GLY A 209 -0.04 -13.26 -26.30
CA GLY A 209 0.94 -13.97 -27.13
C GLY A 209 0.41 -15.26 -27.76
N LEU A 210 -0.57 -15.91 -27.12
CA LEU A 210 -1.20 -17.14 -27.61
C LEU A 210 -2.29 -16.89 -28.68
N ALA A 211 -2.93 -15.72 -28.66
CA ALA A 211 -3.99 -15.34 -29.60
C ALA A 211 -3.56 -14.17 -30.50
N LYS A 212 -3.08 -14.47 -31.73
CA LYS A 212 -2.53 -13.46 -32.65
C LYS A 212 -3.54 -12.36 -33.06
N VAL A 213 -4.84 -12.66 -33.08
CA VAL A 213 -5.93 -11.71 -33.41
C VAL A 213 -7.22 -12.15 -32.69
N GLY A 214 -8.03 -11.23 -32.18
CA GLY A 214 -9.34 -11.55 -31.59
C GLY A 214 -9.69 -10.76 -30.32
N PRO A 215 -10.90 -10.96 -29.77
CA PRO A 215 -11.40 -10.22 -28.60
C PRO A 215 -10.54 -10.38 -27.34
N ILE A 216 -9.88 -11.53 -27.18
CA ILE A 216 -8.98 -11.81 -26.05
C ILE A 216 -7.74 -10.91 -26.09
N ARG A 217 -7.13 -10.71 -27.28
CA ARG A 217 -5.97 -9.82 -27.43
C ARG A 217 -6.36 -8.35 -27.19
N ALA A 218 -7.48 -7.90 -27.74
CA ALA A 218 -7.97 -6.54 -27.52
C ALA A 218 -8.30 -6.28 -26.04
N GLN A 219 -8.90 -7.26 -25.36
CA GLN A 219 -9.14 -7.21 -23.92
C GLN A 219 -7.82 -7.09 -23.18
N ALA A 220 -6.82 -7.89 -23.57
CA ALA A 220 -5.52 -7.89 -22.95
C ALA A 220 -4.78 -6.55 -23.09
N ASP A 221 -4.71 -6.00 -24.31
CA ASP A 221 -4.13 -4.69 -24.57
C ASP A 221 -4.83 -3.60 -23.73
N SER A 222 -6.16 -3.71 -23.57
CA SER A 222 -6.95 -2.75 -22.77
C SER A 222 -6.67 -2.83 -21.26
N VAL A 223 -6.33 -4.01 -20.75
CA VAL A 223 -5.90 -4.22 -19.36
C VAL A 223 -4.49 -3.67 -19.16
N MET A 224 -3.57 -3.92 -20.09
CA MET A 224 -2.23 -3.33 -20.03
C MET A 224 -2.27 -1.80 -20.05
N ALA A 225 -3.22 -1.21 -20.78
CA ALA A 225 -3.41 0.24 -20.81
C ALA A 225 -3.86 0.87 -19.48
N VAL A 226 -4.48 0.11 -18.55
CA VAL A 226 -4.76 0.64 -17.19
C VAL A 226 -3.59 0.45 -16.23
N LEU A 227 -2.67 -0.47 -16.54
CA LEU A 227 -1.43 -0.71 -15.79
C LEU A 227 -0.30 0.24 -16.22
N ALA A 228 -0.59 1.24 -17.05
CA ALA A 228 0.40 2.20 -17.52
C ALA A 228 1.00 3.02 -16.36
N PRO A 229 2.29 3.43 -16.44
CA PRO A 229 2.96 4.16 -15.38
C PRO A 229 2.51 5.57 -15.09
N ASP A 230 1.43 6.05 -15.69
CA ASP A 230 0.73 7.31 -15.39
C ASP A 230 -0.68 7.04 -14.82
N ARG A 231 -1.14 5.78 -14.83
CA ARG A 231 -2.50 5.38 -14.45
C ARG A 231 -2.56 4.44 -13.25
N ALA A 232 -1.52 3.64 -13.02
CA ALA A 232 -1.44 2.69 -11.93
C ALA A 232 -0.20 2.87 -11.05
N ALA A 233 -0.26 2.33 -9.84
CA ALA A 233 0.89 2.16 -8.95
C ALA A 233 0.73 0.86 -8.14
N VAL A 234 1.81 0.08 -8.03
CA VAL A 234 1.90 -1.14 -7.22
C VAL A 234 2.62 -0.82 -5.90
N HIS A 235 1.89 -0.89 -4.80
CA HIS A 235 2.38 -0.66 -3.44
C HIS A 235 2.67 -2.01 -2.77
N LEU A 236 3.81 -2.11 -2.07
CA LEU A 236 4.21 -3.34 -1.38
C LEU A 236 4.10 -3.16 0.12
N VAL A 237 3.39 -4.07 0.79
CA VAL A 237 3.22 -4.11 2.23
C VAL A 237 4.15 -5.14 2.84
N THR A 238 4.99 -4.69 3.76
CA THR A 238 5.99 -5.54 4.43
C THR A 238 5.94 -5.38 5.94
N LEU A 239 6.62 -6.28 6.64
CA LEU A 239 6.96 -6.17 8.06
C LEU A 239 8.48 -6.06 8.15
N LEU A 240 9.01 -5.51 9.24
CA LEU A 240 10.45 -5.50 9.52
C LEU A 240 10.93 -6.85 10.03
N GLU A 241 10.78 -7.86 9.18
CA GLU A 241 11.21 -9.24 9.37
C GLU A 241 11.92 -9.70 8.09
N GLU A 242 12.93 -10.56 8.23
CA GLU A 242 13.81 -11.00 7.15
C GLU A 242 13.05 -11.53 5.93
N MET A 243 12.10 -12.46 6.13
CA MET A 243 11.35 -13.06 5.02
C MET A 243 10.39 -12.09 4.31
N PRO A 244 9.53 -11.29 5.00
CA PRO A 244 8.76 -10.21 4.36
C PRO A 244 9.59 -9.19 3.59
N VAL A 245 10.75 -8.76 4.14
CA VAL A 245 11.62 -7.80 3.47
C VAL A 245 12.24 -8.40 2.22
N GLN A 246 12.79 -9.61 2.30
CA GLN A 246 13.36 -10.30 1.14
C GLN A 246 12.33 -10.45 0.01
N GLU A 247 11.10 -10.88 0.31
CA GLU A 247 10.03 -10.97 -0.70
C GLU A 247 9.65 -9.61 -1.30
N THR A 248 9.78 -8.53 -0.52
CA THR A 248 9.54 -7.16 -1.00
C THR A 248 10.63 -6.71 -1.94
N VAL A 249 11.90 -6.96 -1.60
CA VAL A 249 13.07 -6.67 -2.45
C VAL A 249 12.95 -7.43 -3.78
N ASP A 250 12.68 -8.73 -3.72
CA ASP A 250 12.50 -9.57 -4.90
C ASP A 250 11.30 -9.12 -5.74
N GLY A 251 10.17 -8.82 -5.10
CA GLY A 251 8.97 -8.31 -5.76
C GLY A 251 9.20 -6.98 -6.48
N VAL A 252 9.95 -6.05 -5.87
CA VAL A 252 10.35 -4.79 -6.52
C VAL A 252 11.21 -5.05 -7.74
N ALA A 253 12.19 -5.95 -7.65
CA ALA A 253 13.06 -6.30 -8.77
C ALA A 253 12.27 -6.95 -9.93
N GLU A 254 11.35 -7.86 -9.63
CA GLU A 254 10.50 -8.52 -10.63
C GLU A 254 9.53 -7.55 -11.32
N LEU A 255 8.81 -6.73 -10.56
CA LEU A 255 7.90 -5.72 -11.09
C LEU A 255 8.63 -4.72 -11.96
N THR A 256 9.82 -4.28 -11.55
CA THR A 256 10.69 -3.39 -12.35
C THR A 256 11.08 -4.05 -13.66
N ARG A 257 11.53 -5.32 -13.63
CA ARG A 257 11.91 -6.08 -14.83
C ARG A 257 10.74 -6.28 -15.79
N ALA A 258 9.53 -6.42 -15.26
CA ALA A 258 8.30 -6.52 -16.03
C ALA A 258 7.77 -5.16 -16.54
N GLY A 259 8.42 -4.05 -16.19
CA GLY A 259 7.99 -2.70 -16.58
C GLY A 259 6.69 -2.25 -15.90
N LEU A 260 6.32 -2.87 -14.78
CA LEU A 260 5.11 -2.53 -14.03
C LEU A 260 5.37 -1.32 -13.11
N PRO A 261 4.38 -0.42 -12.95
CA PRO A 261 4.60 0.82 -12.25
C PRO A 261 4.61 0.61 -10.74
N LEU A 262 5.76 0.78 -10.13
CA LEU A 262 5.93 0.72 -8.69
C LEU A 262 5.51 2.04 -8.03
N GLY A 263 4.78 1.91 -6.92
CA GLY A 263 4.42 2.99 -6.02
C GLY A 263 5.43 3.11 -4.88
N GLY A 264 4.96 2.86 -3.65
CA GLY A 264 5.74 2.94 -2.42
C GLY A 264 5.66 1.66 -1.59
N VAL A 265 6.48 1.57 -0.56
CA VAL A 265 6.51 0.47 0.40
C VAL A 265 5.82 0.90 1.69
N VAL A 266 4.85 0.12 2.18
CA VAL A 266 4.20 0.33 3.47
C VAL A 266 4.74 -0.69 4.47
N VAL A 267 5.53 -0.21 5.43
CA VAL A 267 6.01 -0.99 6.57
C VAL A 267 4.91 -1.01 7.62
N ASN A 268 4.29 -2.17 7.79
CA ASN A 268 3.20 -2.36 8.74
C ASN A 268 3.72 -2.86 10.09
N MET A 269 2.89 -2.72 11.12
CA MET A 269 3.14 -3.17 12.49
C MET A 269 4.41 -2.60 13.13
N THR A 270 4.78 -1.36 12.79
CA THR A 270 5.96 -0.72 13.38
C THR A 270 5.75 -0.48 14.88
N ARG A 271 6.85 -0.56 15.63
CA ARG A 271 6.87 -0.35 17.08
C ARG A 271 7.91 0.71 17.41
N PRO A 272 7.61 1.67 18.30
CA PRO A 272 8.63 2.55 18.81
C PRO A 272 9.63 1.74 19.65
N PRO A 273 10.94 2.05 19.58
CA PRO A 273 11.92 1.41 20.45
C PRO A 273 11.65 1.79 21.91
N LEU A 274 11.62 0.80 22.80
CA LEU A 274 11.44 0.99 24.25
C LEU A 274 12.70 1.49 24.96
N LEU A 275 13.88 1.28 24.37
CA LEU A 275 15.17 1.67 24.91
C LEU A 275 15.79 2.77 24.05
N ARG A 276 16.52 3.70 24.69
CA ARG A 276 17.35 4.66 23.95
C ARG A 276 18.49 3.94 23.25
N ALA A 277 19.06 4.56 22.22
CA ALA A 277 20.13 3.95 21.42
C ALA A 277 21.35 3.52 22.25
N LYS A 278 21.70 4.25 23.32
CA LYS A 278 22.78 3.87 24.24
C LYS A 278 22.42 2.60 25.03
N GLU A 279 21.25 2.58 25.65
CA GLU A 279 20.75 1.47 26.46
C GLU A 279 20.56 0.21 25.62
N SER A 280 20.03 0.34 24.40
CA SER A 280 19.93 -0.78 23.45
C SER A 280 21.30 -1.40 23.13
N ARG A 281 22.34 -0.58 22.91
CA ARG A 281 23.70 -1.11 22.68
C ARG A 281 24.26 -1.83 23.91
N LEU A 282 24.02 -1.31 25.11
CA LEU A 282 24.45 -1.95 26.36
C LEU A 282 23.69 -3.27 26.60
N ALA A 283 22.38 -3.28 26.35
CA ALA A 283 21.52 -4.46 26.46
C ALA A 283 22.02 -5.62 25.61
N ARG A 284 22.33 -5.38 24.34
CA ARG A 284 22.87 -6.41 23.43
C ARG A 284 24.22 -6.98 23.85
N ARG A 285 25.00 -6.22 24.63
CA ARG A 285 26.30 -6.67 25.16
C ARG A 285 26.19 -7.31 26.55
N GLY A 286 24.99 -7.33 27.14
CA GLY A 286 24.80 -7.76 28.53
C GLY A 286 25.41 -6.78 29.55
N GLU A 287 25.57 -5.51 29.17
CA GLU A 287 26.25 -4.45 29.93
C GLU A 287 25.27 -3.46 30.60
N LEU A 288 23.97 -3.80 30.68
CA LEU A 288 23.01 -2.97 31.43
C LEU A 288 23.36 -2.92 32.91
N ASP A 289 23.09 -1.80 33.56
CA ASP A 289 23.31 -1.63 34.99
C ASP A 289 22.22 -2.35 35.79
N ARG A 290 22.60 -3.38 36.54
CA ARG A 290 21.68 -4.20 37.34
C ARG A 290 21.20 -3.42 38.57
N GLU A 291 22.02 -2.54 39.11
CA GLU A 291 21.64 -1.69 40.24
C GLU A 291 20.60 -0.66 39.80
N GLU A 292 20.75 -0.10 38.60
CA GLU A 292 19.76 0.80 38.00
C GLU A 292 18.43 0.09 37.75
N ILE A 293 18.46 -1.13 37.19
CA ILE A 293 17.25 -1.95 36.99
C ILE A 293 16.58 -2.25 38.34
N ALA A 294 17.35 -2.67 39.35
CA ALA A 294 16.83 -2.96 40.69
C ALA A 294 16.21 -1.72 41.35
N ALA A 295 16.82 -0.55 41.19
CA ALA A 295 16.26 0.71 41.67
C ALA A 295 14.93 1.05 40.97
N GLY A 296 14.85 0.85 39.64
CA GLY A 296 13.63 1.07 38.87
C GLY A 296 12.48 0.12 39.26
N ILE A 297 12.76 -1.17 39.50
CA ILE A 297 11.76 -2.13 40.00
C ILE A 297 11.21 -1.67 41.36
N LYS A 298 12.09 -1.22 42.26
CA LYS A 298 11.70 -0.73 43.58
C LYS A 298 10.86 0.53 43.49
N GLU A 299 11.20 1.46 42.59
CA GLU A 299 10.40 2.66 42.33
C GLU A 299 9.01 2.33 41.78
N ALA A 300 8.90 1.26 40.98
CA ALA A 300 7.61 0.73 40.51
C ALA A 300 6.80 -0.01 41.60
N GLY A 301 7.28 -0.05 42.85
CA GLY A 301 6.58 -0.67 43.97
C GLY A 301 6.70 -2.19 44.03
N MET A 302 7.68 -2.77 43.34
CA MET A 302 7.94 -4.21 43.31
C MET A 302 9.25 -4.56 44.05
N GLU A 303 9.38 -5.80 44.51
CA GLU A 303 10.62 -6.27 45.14
C GLU A 303 11.67 -6.63 44.06
N PRO A 304 12.87 -6.03 44.08
CA PRO A 304 13.91 -6.28 43.09
C PRO A 304 14.67 -7.58 43.41
N THR A 305 14.01 -8.73 43.23
CA THR A 305 14.69 -10.01 43.39
C THR A 305 15.77 -10.18 42.31
N PRO A 306 16.89 -10.86 42.58
CA PRO A 306 17.92 -11.11 41.58
C PRO A 306 17.38 -11.76 40.31
N GLU A 307 16.40 -12.67 40.45
CA GLU A 307 15.75 -13.34 39.33
C GLU A 307 14.98 -12.37 38.43
N LEU A 308 14.26 -11.41 39.02
CA LEU A 308 13.50 -10.41 38.28
C LEU A 308 14.43 -9.43 37.56
N VAL A 309 15.52 -9.00 38.22
CA VAL A 309 16.52 -8.11 37.62
C VAL A 309 17.17 -8.76 36.40
N GLU A 310 17.60 -10.01 36.53
CA GLU A 310 18.22 -10.74 35.42
C GLU A 310 17.21 -11.05 34.30
N ALA A 311 15.95 -11.37 34.63
CA ALA A 311 14.90 -11.56 33.64
C ALA A 311 14.65 -10.28 32.82
N LEU A 312 14.55 -9.12 33.47
CA LEU A 312 14.36 -7.84 32.78
C LEU A 312 15.59 -7.45 31.93
N ALA A 313 16.81 -7.71 32.43
CA ALA A 313 18.03 -7.48 31.65
C ALA A 313 18.07 -8.38 30.40
N TRP A 314 17.65 -9.63 30.53
CA TRP A 314 17.53 -10.57 29.41
C TRP A 314 16.46 -10.12 28.40
N GLU A 315 15.26 -9.75 28.86
CA GLU A 315 14.20 -9.23 27.97
C GLU A 315 14.62 -7.96 27.25
N ALA A 316 15.32 -7.05 27.94
CA ALA A 316 15.88 -5.85 27.33
C ALA A 316 16.91 -6.17 26.24
N ALA A 317 17.75 -7.19 26.43
CA ALA A 317 18.69 -7.66 25.43
C ALA A 317 17.97 -8.23 24.20
N GLN A 318 16.96 -9.10 24.40
CA GLN A 318 16.15 -9.65 23.30
C GLN A 318 15.42 -8.55 22.51
N HIS A 319 14.83 -7.58 23.22
CA HIS A 319 14.19 -6.42 22.59
C HIS A 319 15.21 -5.61 21.79
N ALA A 320 16.41 -5.39 22.32
CA ALA A 320 17.45 -4.64 21.63
C ALA A 320 17.99 -5.35 20.39
N ASP A 321 18.12 -6.68 20.41
CA ASP A 321 18.48 -7.47 19.22
C ASP A 321 17.39 -7.38 18.15
N ARG A 322 16.11 -7.46 18.54
CA ARG A 322 14.99 -7.25 17.62
C ARG A 322 15.02 -5.86 16.97
N VAL A 323 15.22 -4.80 17.76
CA VAL A 323 15.33 -3.43 17.23
C VAL A 323 16.51 -3.29 16.26
N ALA A 324 17.63 -3.97 16.54
CA ALA A 324 18.78 -3.97 15.63
C ALA A 324 18.47 -4.68 14.31
N LEU A 325 17.75 -5.81 14.34
CA LEU A 325 17.26 -6.48 13.14
C LEU A 325 16.31 -5.58 12.36
N GLU A 326 15.29 -5.02 13.02
CA GLU A 326 14.32 -4.11 12.40
C GLU A 326 15.00 -2.89 11.74
N ALA A 327 16.07 -2.38 12.34
CA ALA A 327 16.86 -1.29 11.76
C ALA A 327 17.63 -1.71 10.49
N ALA A 328 18.16 -2.94 10.44
CA ALA A 328 18.80 -3.49 9.25
C ALA A 328 17.79 -3.69 8.12
N GLU A 329 16.64 -4.29 8.42
CA GLU A 329 15.53 -4.48 7.47
C GLU A 329 14.97 -3.14 6.95
N ARG A 330 14.89 -2.12 7.81
CA ARG A 330 14.48 -0.77 7.38
C ARG A 330 15.51 -0.17 6.40
N ALA A 331 16.80 -0.44 6.58
CA ALA A 331 17.84 0.03 5.68
C ALA A 331 17.78 -0.67 4.30
N GLU A 332 17.50 -1.98 4.27
CA GLU A 332 17.21 -2.74 3.04
C GLU A 332 16.05 -2.10 2.26
N ILE A 333 14.92 -1.85 2.93
CA ILE A 333 13.74 -1.21 2.31
C ILE A 333 14.04 0.21 1.82
N ALA A 334 14.77 1.01 2.60
CA ALA A 334 15.19 2.35 2.17
C ALA A 334 16.10 2.30 0.92
N GLY A 335 16.93 1.26 0.81
CA GLY A 335 17.81 1.01 -0.35
C GLY A 335 17.07 0.78 -1.67
N LEU A 336 15.76 0.49 -1.64
CA LEU A 336 14.95 0.29 -2.84
C LEU A 336 14.68 1.59 -3.63
N GLY A 337 14.98 2.76 -3.05
CA GLY A 337 14.74 4.05 -3.70
C GLY A 337 13.26 4.36 -3.93
N ARG A 338 12.38 3.78 -3.10
CA ARG A 338 10.93 3.99 -3.14
C ARG A 338 10.48 4.77 -1.90
N PRO A 339 9.40 5.57 -2.01
CA PRO A 339 8.80 6.19 -0.83
C PRO A 339 8.36 5.12 0.18
N VAL A 340 8.65 5.35 1.45
CA VAL A 340 8.36 4.43 2.56
C VAL A 340 7.33 5.05 3.49
N TYR A 341 6.31 4.29 3.83
CA TYR A 341 5.24 4.65 4.77
C TYR A 341 5.25 3.70 5.93
N GLU A 342 4.94 4.18 7.12
CA GLU A 342 4.85 3.36 8.32
C GLU A 342 3.44 3.43 8.92
N VAL A 343 2.90 2.28 9.31
CA VAL A 343 1.70 2.19 10.14
C VAL A 343 2.00 1.29 11.36
N PRO A 344 1.54 1.69 12.56
CA PRO A 344 1.98 1.08 13.80
C PRO A 344 1.25 -0.22 14.07
N LEU A 345 1.81 -1.06 14.94
CA LEU A 345 1.11 -2.20 15.50
C LEU A 345 -0.13 -1.74 16.29
N VAL A 346 -1.24 -2.44 16.10
CA VAL A 346 -2.44 -2.31 16.94
C VAL A 346 -2.59 -3.57 17.79
N ALA A 347 -2.58 -3.41 19.12
CA ALA A 347 -2.56 -4.53 20.07
C ALA A 347 -3.92 -5.24 20.17
N ASP A 348 -5.03 -4.49 20.11
CA ASP A 348 -6.38 -5.00 20.37
C ASP A 348 -7.08 -5.58 19.12
N GLY A 349 -6.32 -5.84 18.06
CA GLY A 349 -6.84 -6.27 16.76
C GLY A 349 -7.22 -5.09 15.85
N VAL A 350 -7.45 -5.41 14.57
CA VAL A 350 -7.83 -4.41 13.56
C VAL A 350 -9.35 -4.33 13.48
N ASP A 351 -9.88 -3.15 13.75
CA ASP A 351 -11.28 -2.78 13.60
C ASP A 351 -11.45 -1.65 12.57
N LEU A 352 -12.70 -1.25 12.33
CA LEU A 352 -13.00 -0.13 11.44
C LEU A 352 -12.32 1.18 11.90
N GLY A 353 -12.25 1.43 13.21
CA GLY A 353 -11.55 2.60 13.77
C GLY A 353 -10.06 2.63 13.40
N THR A 354 -9.42 1.46 13.39
CA THR A 354 -8.03 1.29 12.96
C THR A 354 -7.85 1.64 11.48
N VAL A 355 -8.78 1.25 10.62
CA VAL A 355 -8.74 1.60 9.18
C VAL A 355 -8.74 3.11 8.99
N TYR A 356 -9.62 3.85 9.69
CA TYR A 356 -9.65 5.32 9.61
C TYR A 356 -8.38 5.95 10.18
N ARG A 357 -7.86 5.45 11.30
CA ARG A 357 -6.60 5.94 11.88
C ARG A 357 -5.44 5.75 10.91
N PHE A 358 -5.32 4.58 10.29
CA PHE A 358 -4.30 4.32 9.30
C PHE A 358 -4.48 5.20 8.05
N ALA A 359 -5.72 5.43 7.61
CA ALA A 359 -5.99 6.34 6.50
C ALA A 359 -5.45 7.76 6.78
N GLU A 360 -5.69 8.30 7.97
CA GLU A 360 -5.14 9.61 8.37
C GLU A 360 -3.61 9.59 8.46
N MET A 361 -3.00 8.50 8.93
CA MET A 361 -1.54 8.37 8.95
C MET A 361 -0.94 8.32 7.55
N LEU A 362 -1.56 7.62 6.60
CA LEU A 362 -1.11 7.57 5.21
C LEU A 362 -1.21 8.96 4.55
N ARG A 363 -2.28 9.71 4.84
CA ARG A 363 -2.44 11.11 4.40
C ARG A 363 -1.39 12.04 5.02
N ALA A 364 -1.15 11.93 6.32
CA ALA A 364 -0.14 12.72 7.02
C ALA A 364 1.28 12.48 6.50
N GLN A 365 1.55 11.25 6.02
CA GLN A 365 2.81 10.89 5.37
C GLN A 365 2.83 11.23 3.86
N GLN A 366 1.82 11.93 3.35
CA GLN A 366 1.71 12.33 1.95
C GLN A 366 1.70 11.14 0.96
N MET A 367 1.16 9.99 1.39
CA MET A 367 0.80 8.88 0.49
C MET A 367 -0.46 9.19 -0.32
N VAL A 368 -1.25 10.18 0.09
CA VAL A 368 -2.42 10.64 -0.64
C VAL A 368 -2.52 12.15 -0.45
N ALA A 369 -2.90 12.87 -1.51
CA ALA A 369 -3.16 14.30 -1.49
C ALA A 369 -4.32 14.69 -0.55
#